data_AF-A0A8C6EKF7-F1
#
_entry.id   AF-A0A8C6EKF7-F1
#
_cell.length_a   1.000
_cell.length_b   1.000
_cell.length_c   1.000
_cell.angle_alpha   90.00
_cell.angle_beta   90.00
_cell.angle_gamma   90.00
#
_symmetry.space_group_name_H-M   'P 1'
#
loop_
_entity.id
_entity.type
_entity.pdbx_description
1 polymer ?
#
loop_
_entity_poly.entity_id
_entity_poly.type
_entity_poly.pdbx_seq_one_letter_code
_entity_poly.pdbx_strand_id
1 'polypeptide(L)'
;MNSIKSFSDHAQGGRLEFDDRQLSQKLTHQLLSDFDGQEEDIHLVTLCVTELNDREENENHFPVIYGIAVNVNTAEIYRAAFQDRGQEKQLRAARALTGGPMSSICDAKTEQLRIEPFSWVPFPHVDFWLQQDDKQILENFSTSPLRDSKSSHLSLLIAGIKGTSHYTSI
;
A
#
# COMPACT_ATOMS: atom_id res chain seq x y z
N MET A 1 -8.93 -19.48 25.58
CA MET A 1 -9.77 -18.55 24.79
C MET A 1 -9.52 -17.16 25.34
N ASN A 2 -8.60 -16.41 24.72
CA ASN A 2 -8.30 -15.04 25.14
C ASN A 2 -9.00 -14.08 24.17
N SER A 3 -9.93 -13.30 24.73
CA SER A 3 -10.69 -12.25 24.07
C SER A 3 -9.75 -11.14 23.59
N ILE A 4 -9.91 -10.71 22.34
CA ILE A 4 -9.10 -9.66 21.70
C ILE A 4 -9.53 -8.30 22.28
N LYS A 5 -8.55 -7.50 22.69
CA LYS A 5 -8.72 -6.13 23.16
C LYS A 5 -8.99 -5.21 21.97
N SER A 6 -10.12 -4.52 21.96
CA SER A 6 -10.34 -3.37 21.08
C SER A 6 -9.45 -2.22 21.56
N PHE A 7 -8.72 -1.59 20.65
CA PHE A 7 -7.95 -0.37 20.92
C PHE A 7 -8.77 0.87 20.53
N SER A 8 -9.95 1.06 21.13
CA SER A 8 -10.73 2.29 20.91
C SER A 8 -11.34 2.82 22.20
N ASP A 9 -10.54 3.52 23.01
CA ASP A 9 -11.04 4.22 24.19
C ASP A 9 -11.75 5.55 23.86
N HIS A 10 -11.81 5.98 22.59
CA HIS A 10 -12.46 7.24 22.21
C HIS A 10 -13.31 7.12 20.94
N ALA A 11 -14.36 6.29 20.98
CA ALA A 11 -15.49 6.45 20.06
C ALA A 11 -16.49 7.45 20.67
N GLN A 12 -16.21 8.75 20.56
CA GLN A 12 -17.20 9.80 20.80
C GLN A 12 -17.34 10.68 19.56
N GLY A 13 -18.56 10.74 19.03
CA GLY A 13 -19.03 11.84 18.19
C GLY A 13 -18.67 11.71 16.72
N GLY A 14 -19.69 11.54 15.88
CA GLY A 14 -19.52 11.29 14.45
C GLY A 14 -18.90 12.45 13.67
N ARG A 15 -18.03 12.08 12.73
CA ARG A 15 -17.94 12.69 11.41
C ARG A 15 -17.35 11.64 10.46
N LEU A 16 -18.10 11.31 9.42
CA LEU A 16 -17.85 10.21 8.51
C LEU A 16 -17.15 10.77 7.27
N GLU A 17 -15.88 11.16 7.41
CA GLU A 17 -15.07 11.66 6.29
C GLU A 17 -13.61 11.19 6.48
N PHE A 18 -13.20 9.99 6.03
CA PHE A 18 -11.77 9.63 6.08
C PHE A 18 -11.17 8.96 4.84
N ASP A 19 -10.04 9.57 4.43
CA ASP A 19 -9.65 9.94 3.06
C ASP A 19 -10.74 10.73 2.32
N ASP A 20 -10.43 11.94 1.83
CA ASP A 20 -11.38 12.85 1.15
C ASP A 20 -12.14 12.18 -0.01
N ARG A 21 -11.66 11.03 -0.47
CA ARG A 21 -12.17 10.25 -1.60
C ARG A 21 -12.86 8.95 -1.19
N GLN A 22 -12.98 8.64 0.10
CA GLN A 22 -13.58 7.42 0.69
C GLN A 22 -13.02 6.09 0.12
N LEU A 23 -11.80 6.11 -0.43
CA LEU A 23 -11.15 4.94 -1.04
C LEU A 23 -10.91 3.83 -0.02
N SER A 24 -10.52 4.18 1.21
CA SER A 24 -10.20 3.21 2.26
C SER A 24 -11.44 2.45 2.70
N GLN A 25 -12.56 3.17 2.86
CA GLN A 25 -13.85 2.59 3.20
C GLN A 25 -14.39 1.72 2.08
N LYS A 26 -14.33 2.20 0.84
CA LYS A 26 -14.76 1.44 -0.34
C LYS A 26 -13.98 0.13 -0.48
N LEU A 27 -12.66 0.18 -0.34
CA LEU A 27 -11.80 -1.01 -0.41
C LEU A 27 -12.12 -2.00 0.72
N THR A 28 -12.34 -1.50 1.94
CA THR A 28 -12.69 -2.33 3.10
C THR A 28 -14.01 -3.07 2.87
N HIS A 29 -15.04 -2.36 2.42
CA HIS A 29 -16.32 -2.97 2.09
C HIS A 29 -16.19 -4.04 0.99
N GLN A 30 -15.45 -3.74 -0.08
CA GLN A 30 -15.26 -4.69 -1.17
C GLN A 30 -14.55 -5.96 -0.69
N LEU A 31 -13.45 -5.83 0.07
CA LEU A 31 -12.73 -6.97 0.61
C LEU A 31 -13.60 -7.82 1.54
N LEU A 32 -14.33 -7.21 2.47
CA LEU A 32 -15.21 -7.93 3.38
C LEU A 32 -16.33 -8.65 2.63
N SER A 33 -16.94 -8.00 1.64
CA SER A 33 -17.99 -8.59 0.80
C SER A 33 -17.47 -9.75 -0.04
N ASP A 34 -16.26 -9.62 -0.61
CA ASP A 34 -15.66 -10.66 -1.44
C ASP A 34 -15.29 -11.91 -0.60
N PHE A 35 -14.86 -11.71 0.66
CA PHE A 35 -14.59 -12.81 1.59
C PHE A 35 -15.85 -13.45 2.16
N ASP A 36 -16.88 -12.67 2.48
CA ASP A 36 -18.18 -13.17 2.95
C ASP A 36 -18.88 -14.03 1.89
N GLY A 37 -18.60 -13.78 0.60
CA GLY A 37 -19.14 -14.55 -0.52
C GLY A 37 -18.42 -15.87 -0.82
N GLN A 38 -17.37 -16.25 -0.08
CA GLN A 38 -16.69 -17.54 -0.29
C GLN A 38 -17.49 -18.70 0.30
N GLU A 39 -17.31 -19.91 -0.23
CA GLU A 39 -17.99 -21.11 0.29
C GLU A 39 -17.37 -21.59 1.61
N GLU A 40 -16.08 -21.32 1.81
CA GLU A 40 -15.35 -21.68 3.02
C GLU A 40 -15.67 -20.76 4.20
N ASP A 41 -15.68 -21.33 5.40
CA ASP A 41 -15.77 -20.55 6.65
C ASP A 41 -14.47 -19.76 6.89
N ILE A 42 -14.50 -18.45 6.58
CA ILE A 42 -13.38 -17.54 6.79
C ILE A 42 -13.58 -16.75 8.09
N HIS A 43 -12.74 -17.02 9.09
CA HIS A 43 -12.79 -16.31 10.36
C HIS A 43 -11.98 -15.01 10.32
N LEU A 44 -12.66 -13.87 10.53
CA LEU A 44 -12.01 -12.57 10.69
C LEU A 44 -11.33 -12.48 12.07
N VAL A 45 -10.00 -12.58 12.09
CA VAL A 45 -9.19 -12.54 13.33
C VAL A 45 -8.66 -11.13 13.63
N THR A 46 -8.36 -10.32 12.63
CA THR A 46 -7.80 -8.97 12.80
C THR A 46 -8.43 -7.99 11.82
N LEU A 47 -9.03 -6.93 12.35
CA LEU A 47 -9.57 -5.81 11.58
C LEU A 47 -9.04 -4.50 12.19
N CYS A 48 -8.07 -3.89 11.53
CA CYS A 48 -7.49 -2.59 11.89
C CYS A 48 -7.27 -1.80 10.60
N VAL A 49 -8.39 -1.33 10.04
CA VAL A 49 -8.48 -0.57 8.79
C VAL A 49 -9.35 0.67 9.05
N THR A 50 -9.39 1.59 8.09
CA THR A 50 -10.26 2.78 8.13
C THR A 50 -10.15 3.53 9.47
N GLU A 51 -11.26 3.79 10.16
CA GLU A 51 -11.32 4.47 11.46
C GLU A 51 -10.53 3.75 12.56
N LEU A 52 -10.37 2.43 12.48
CA LEU A 52 -9.61 1.65 13.46
C LEU A 52 -8.08 1.79 13.26
N ASN A 53 -7.65 2.37 12.14
CA ASN A 53 -6.25 2.65 11.85
C ASN A 53 -6.00 4.15 11.65
N ASP A 54 -6.90 5.04 12.06
CA ASP A 54 -6.76 6.49 11.85
C ASP A 54 -6.15 7.20 13.06
N ARG A 55 -5.40 8.27 12.80
CA ARG A 55 -5.02 9.29 13.77
C ARG A 55 -5.16 10.68 13.16
N GLU A 56 -5.66 11.60 13.96
CA GLU A 56 -5.75 13.02 13.61
C GLU A 56 -4.54 13.80 14.15
N GLU A 57 -3.95 14.63 13.31
CA GLU A 57 -2.88 15.57 13.67
C GLU A 57 -3.10 16.89 12.92
N ASN A 58 -3.36 17.98 13.66
CA ASN A 58 -3.66 19.30 13.07
C ASN A 58 -4.79 19.24 12.03
N GLU A 59 -5.93 18.63 12.38
CA GLU A 59 -7.10 18.46 11.49
C GLU A 59 -6.81 17.62 10.23
N ASN A 60 -5.66 16.95 10.16
CA ASN A 60 -5.27 16.07 9.07
C ASN A 60 -5.16 14.62 9.54
N HIS A 61 -5.51 13.69 8.65
CA HIS A 61 -5.72 12.29 9.03
C HIS A 61 -4.73 11.33 8.38
N PHE A 62 -4.08 10.55 9.23
CA PHE A 62 -2.97 9.69 8.89
C PHE A 62 -3.21 8.28 9.44
N PRO A 63 -2.73 7.23 8.77
CA PRO A 63 -2.80 5.91 9.32
C PRO A 63 -1.84 5.79 10.52
N VAL A 64 -2.24 5.02 11.52
CA VAL A 64 -1.41 4.65 12.67
C VAL A 64 -0.40 3.57 12.26
N ILE A 65 -0.83 2.62 11.42
CA ILE A 65 -0.04 1.48 10.92
C ILE A 65 0.11 1.62 9.40
N TYR A 66 1.36 1.74 8.94
CA TYR A 66 1.73 1.81 7.52
C TYR A 66 2.27 0.48 6.96
N GLY A 67 2.67 -0.44 7.83
CA GLY A 67 3.31 -1.69 7.43
C GLY A 67 3.23 -2.74 8.53
N ILE A 68 3.10 -3.99 8.10
CA ILE A 68 3.02 -5.17 8.96
C ILE A 68 3.97 -6.25 8.44
N ALA A 69 4.41 -7.11 9.34
CA ALA A 69 5.09 -8.36 9.03
C ALA A 69 4.29 -9.52 9.63
N VAL A 70 4.40 -10.69 9.00
CA VAL A 70 3.83 -11.93 9.51
C VAL A 70 4.97 -12.93 9.66
N ASN A 71 5.14 -13.48 10.87
CA ASN A 71 6.05 -14.59 11.08
C ASN A 71 5.36 -15.88 10.62
N VAL A 72 5.83 -16.46 9.51
CA VAL A 72 5.23 -17.67 8.92
C VAL A 72 5.31 -18.91 9.83
N ASN A 73 6.25 -18.93 10.80
CA ASN A 73 6.40 -20.06 11.73
C ASN A 73 5.46 -19.94 12.93
N THR A 74 5.21 -18.73 13.43
CA THR A 74 4.41 -18.49 14.65
C THR A 74 3.01 -17.94 14.37
N ALA A 75 2.72 -17.57 13.11
CA ALA A 75 1.55 -16.84 12.68
C ALA A 75 1.36 -15.46 13.35
N GLU A 76 2.37 -14.95 14.06
CA GLU A 76 2.30 -13.65 14.72
C GLU A 76 2.34 -12.51 13.70
N ILE A 77 1.43 -11.54 13.88
CA ILE A 77 1.35 -10.32 13.09
C ILE A 77 1.84 -9.15 13.96
N TYR A 78 2.77 -8.36 13.43
CA TYR A 78 3.31 -7.20 14.15
C TYR A 78 3.60 -6.03 13.21
N ARG A 79 3.65 -4.81 13.78
CA ARG A 79 3.98 -3.58 13.04
C ARG A 79 5.42 -3.64 12.56
N ALA A 80 5.67 -3.29 11.30
CA ALA A 80 7.00 -3.35 10.71
C ALA A 80 7.23 -2.24 9.67
N ALA A 81 8.50 -1.86 9.51
CA ALA A 81 8.96 -0.99 8.45
C ALA A 81 10.16 -1.65 7.75
N PHE A 82 10.17 -1.62 6.42
CA PHE A 82 11.18 -2.30 5.60
C PHE A 82 12.01 -1.29 4.82
N GLN A 83 13.28 -1.17 5.19
CA GLN A 83 14.25 -0.34 4.48
C GLN A 83 14.67 -1.02 3.17
N ASP A 84 15.06 -2.29 3.24
CA ASP A 84 15.24 -3.14 2.07
C ASP A 84 13.89 -3.72 1.62
N ARG A 85 13.52 -3.49 0.35
CA ARG A 85 12.26 -3.96 -0.24
C ARG A 85 12.49 -5.04 -1.32
N GLY A 86 13.68 -5.62 -1.34
CA GLY A 86 14.07 -6.74 -2.19
C GLY A 86 14.42 -6.34 -3.61
N GLN A 87 14.70 -7.38 -4.40
CA GLN A 87 15.19 -7.29 -5.77
C GLN A 87 14.18 -6.62 -6.73
N GLU A 88 14.71 -6.00 -7.80
CA GLU A 88 13.93 -5.42 -8.90
C GLU A 88 12.80 -4.49 -8.42
N LYS A 89 13.05 -3.75 -7.34
CA LYS A 89 12.08 -2.85 -6.70
C LYS A 89 11.50 -1.85 -7.71
N GLN A 90 12.35 -1.26 -8.56
CA GLN A 90 11.93 -0.27 -9.54
C GLN A 90 11.10 -0.89 -10.67
N LEU A 91 11.52 -2.06 -11.18
CA LEU A 91 10.79 -2.79 -12.20
C LEU A 91 9.38 -3.17 -11.73
N ARG A 92 9.27 -3.72 -10.51
CA ARG A 92 7.97 -4.07 -9.91
C ARG A 92 7.09 -2.83 -9.64
N ALA A 93 7.70 -1.71 -9.23
CA ALA A 93 6.97 -0.46 -9.04
C ALA A 93 6.48 0.13 -10.38
N ALA A 94 7.32 0.12 -11.42
CA ALA A 94 6.96 0.57 -12.75
C ALA A 94 5.78 -0.24 -13.31
N ARG A 95 5.81 -1.57 -13.18
CA ARG A 95 4.68 -2.44 -13.57
C ARG A 95 3.36 -2.03 -12.91
N ALA A 96 3.39 -1.75 -11.61
CA ALA A 96 2.20 -1.32 -10.87
C ALA A 96 1.72 0.06 -11.36
N LEU A 97 2.64 1.01 -11.55
CA LEU A 97 2.34 2.35 -12.06
C LEU A 97 1.75 2.32 -13.47
N THR A 98 2.18 1.39 -14.33
CA THR A 98 1.64 1.19 -15.67
C THR A 98 0.35 0.36 -15.70
N GLY A 99 -0.25 0.05 -14.54
CA GLY A 99 -1.54 -0.64 -14.43
C GLY A 99 -1.48 -2.16 -14.50
N GLY A 100 -0.33 -2.78 -14.22
CA GLY A 100 -0.20 -4.23 -14.16
C GLY A 100 -1.08 -4.85 -13.04
N PRO A 101 -1.71 -6.01 -13.28
CA PRO A 101 -2.62 -6.62 -12.30
C PRO A 101 -1.87 -7.25 -11.12
N MET A 102 -2.59 -7.56 -10.05
CA MET A 102 -2.08 -8.36 -8.92
C MET A 102 -1.48 -9.69 -9.43
N SER A 103 -0.31 -10.08 -8.90
CA SER A 103 0.39 -11.30 -9.32
C SER A 103 1.11 -11.97 -8.16
N SER A 104 1.14 -13.30 -8.14
CA SER A 104 2.02 -14.06 -7.25
C SER A 104 3.48 -13.92 -7.69
N ILE A 105 4.40 -13.70 -6.74
CA ILE A 105 5.83 -13.45 -7.02
C ILE A 105 6.76 -14.47 -6.34
N CYS A 106 6.22 -15.40 -5.56
CA CYS A 106 7.02 -16.39 -4.83
C CYS A 106 6.46 -17.79 -5.09
N ASP A 107 7.33 -18.71 -5.50
CA ASP A 107 7.03 -20.12 -5.51
C ASP A 107 7.62 -20.76 -4.25
N ALA A 108 6.75 -21.02 -3.27
CA ALA A 108 7.14 -21.62 -2.00
C ALA A 108 7.69 -23.06 -2.15
N LYS A 109 7.35 -23.80 -3.22
CA LYS A 109 7.85 -25.16 -3.41
C LYS A 109 9.31 -25.19 -3.85
N THR A 110 9.71 -24.19 -4.63
CA THR A 110 11.07 -24.07 -5.16
C THR A 110 11.90 -23.03 -4.40
N GLU A 111 11.29 -22.34 -3.43
CA GLU A 111 11.88 -21.25 -2.64
C GLU A 111 12.43 -20.12 -3.53
N GLN A 112 11.77 -19.85 -4.65
CA GLN A 112 12.22 -18.89 -5.65
C GLN A 112 11.29 -17.68 -5.74
N LEU A 113 11.91 -16.50 -5.72
CA LEU A 113 11.27 -15.28 -6.17
C LEU A 113 11.17 -15.30 -7.69
N ARG A 114 9.96 -15.22 -8.23
CA ARG A 114 9.68 -15.20 -9.67
C ARG A 114 9.15 -13.85 -10.07
N ILE A 115 9.96 -13.15 -10.86
CA ILE A 115 9.59 -11.89 -11.51
C ILE A 115 9.40 -12.23 -12.98
N GLU A 116 8.14 -12.52 -13.33
CA GLU A 116 7.77 -12.86 -14.70
C GLU A 116 8.08 -11.69 -15.66
N PRO A 117 8.32 -11.98 -16.95
CA PRO A 117 8.46 -10.93 -17.96
C PRO A 117 7.23 -10.01 -17.95
N PHE A 118 7.48 -8.70 -17.92
CA PHE A 118 6.43 -7.69 -17.98
C PHE A 118 6.36 -7.08 -19.37
N SER A 119 5.13 -6.78 -19.80
CA SER A 119 4.85 -5.98 -20.98
C SER A 119 3.92 -4.86 -20.58
N TRP A 120 4.23 -3.65 -21.02
CA TRP A 120 3.40 -2.47 -20.83
C TRP A 120 3.52 -1.56 -22.04
N VAL A 121 2.50 -0.73 -22.23
CA VAL A 121 2.57 0.39 -23.18
C VAL A 121 3.40 1.52 -22.57
N PRO A 122 4.08 2.34 -23.38
CA PRO A 122 4.81 3.51 -22.88
C PRO A 122 3.93 4.38 -21.98
N PHE A 123 4.47 4.79 -20.83
CA PHE A 123 3.75 5.61 -19.87
C PHE A 123 3.45 7.00 -20.46
N PRO A 124 2.17 7.44 -20.53
CA PRO A 124 1.82 8.70 -21.16
C PRO A 124 2.54 9.89 -20.53
N HIS A 125 3.15 10.73 -21.37
CA HIS A 125 3.79 11.99 -20.97
C HIS A 125 4.87 11.83 -19.88
N VAL A 126 5.60 10.71 -19.85
CA VAL A 126 6.61 10.45 -18.82
C VAL A 126 7.63 11.59 -18.68
N ASP A 127 8.14 12.13 -19.80
CA ASP A 127 9.11 13.23 -19.79
C ASP A 127 8.56 14.51 -19.16
N PHE A 128 7.27 14.78 -19.34
CA PHE A 128 6.60 15.91 -18.71
C PHE A 128 6.51 15.70 -17.20
N TRP A 129 6.09 14.52 -16.76
CA TRP A 129 5.94 14.20 -15.33
C TRP A 129 7.27 14.20 -14.58
N LEU A 130 8.35 13.79 -15.25
CA LEU A 130 9.72 13.84 -14.72
C LEU A 130 10.18 15.26 -14.33
N GLN A 131 9.64 16.28 -15.01
CA GLN A 131 10.00 17.68 -14.83
C GLN A 131 9.14 18.41 -13.81
N GLN A 132 8.08 17.77 -13.29
CA GLN A 132 7.17 18.41 -12.35
C GLN A 132 7.76 18.49 -10.94
N ASP A 133 7.29 19.47 -10.17
CA ASP A 133 7.63 19.57 -8.75
C ASP A 133 6.94 18.47 -7.91
N ASP A 134 7.41 18.28 -6.69
CA ASP A 134 6.90 17.23 -5.80
C ASP A 134 5.43 17.40 -5.47
N LYS A 135 4.91 18.65 -5.45
CA LYS A 135 3.51 18.93 -5.18
C LYS A 135 2.64 18.41 -6.33
N GLN A 136 3.00 18.72 -7.57
CA GLN A 136 2.31 18.23 -8.77
C GLN A 136 2.37 16.70 -8.85
N ILE A 137 3.51 16.09 -8.55
CA ILE A 137 3.62 14.63 -8.54
C ILE A 137 2.68 14.03 -7.49
N LEU A 138 2.69 14.55 -6.26
CA LEU A 138 1.83 14.06 -5.19
C LEU A 138 0.34 14.20 -5.53
N GLU A 139 -0.11 15.37 -5.95
CA GLU A 139 -1.52 15.64 -6.23
C GLU A 139 -2.09 14.75 -7.35
N ASN A 140 -1.27 14.38 -8.34
CA ASN A 140 -1.70 13.62 -9.51
C ASN A 140 -1.46 12.10 -9.39
N PHE A 141 -0.43 11.66 -8.67
CA PHE A 141 -0.04 10.24 -8.59
C PHE A 141 -0.30 9.58 -7.23
N SER A 142 -0.63 10.34 -6.19
CA SER A 142 -1.03 9.79 -4.90
C SER A 142 -2.55 9.72 -4.77
N THR A 143 -3.03 8.67 -4.11
CA THR A 143 -4.41 8.59 -3.64
C THR A 143 -4.67 9.45 -2.40
N SER A 144 -3.61 9.86 -1.69
CA SER A 144 -3.64 10.67 -0.48
C SER A 144 -2.41 11.60 -0.37
N PRO A 145 -2.36 12.71 -1.14
CA PRO A 145 -1.17 13.56 -1.29
C PRO A 145 -0.58 14.09 0.02
N LEU A 146 -1.42 14.59 0.92
CA LEU A 146 -1.00 15.13 2.23
C LEU A 146 -0.37 14.04 3.12
N ARG A 147 -0.87 12.81 3.03
CA ARG A 147 -0.41 11.66 3.82
C ARG A 147 0.94 11.14 3.34
N ASP A 148 1.13 11.09 2.02
CA ASP A 148 2.36 10.60 1.42
C ASP A 148 3.52 11.58 1.58
N SER A 149 3.23 12.89 1.67
CA SER A 149 4.24 13.93 1.94
C SER A 149 5.00 13.72 3.26
N LYS A 150 4.35 13.12 4.28
CA LYS A 150 4.95 12.82 5.59
C LYS A 150 5.52 11.41 5.69
N SER A 151 5.34 10.57 4.67
CA SER A 151 5.78 9.17 4.65
C SER A 151 6.96 8.98 3.71
N SER A 152 7.89 8.08 4.03
CA SER A 152 9.00 7.69 3.13
C SER A 152 8.53 7.00 1.82
N HIS A 153 7.23 7.00 1.54
CA HIS A 153 6.61 6.51 0.30
C HIS A 153 6.81 7.45 -0.89
N LEU A 154 7.11 8.73 -0.65
CA LEU A 154 7.51 9.70 -1.69
C LEU A 154 8.59 9.12 -2.62
N SER A 155 9.56 8.42 -2.03
CA SER A 155 10.71 7.87 -2.74
C SER A 155 10.32 6.79 -3.75
N LEU A 156 9.21 6.06 -3.57
CA LEU A 156 8.80 5.01 -4.52
C LEU A 156 7.98 5.54 -5.68
N LEU A 157 7.09 6.48 -5.43
CA LEU A 157 6.31 7.14 -6.49
C LEU A 157 7.27 7.92 -7.39
N ILE A 158 8.17 8.70 -6.77
CA ILE A 158 9.22 9.43 -7.47
C ILE A 158 10.24 8.46 -8.10
N ALA A 159 10.65 7.35 -7.48
CA ALA A 159 11.56 6.41 -8.14
C ALA A 159 10.91 5.60 -9.27
N GLY A 160 9.60 5.35 -9.21
CA GLY A 160 8.83 4.72 -10.27
C GLY A 160 8.64 5.64 -11.47
N ILE A 161 8.44 6.94 -11.23
CA ILE A 161 8.34 7.98 -12.27
C ILE A 161 9.73 8.37 -12.78
N LYS A 162 10.67 8.69 -11.88
CA LYS A 162 12.06 9.14 -12.17
C LYS A 162 13.01 8.04 -12.59
N GLY A 163 12.55 6.79 -12.66
CA GLY A 163 13.27 5.60 -13.12
C GLY A 163 14.77 5.82 -13.13
N THR A 164 15.38 5.93 -11.94
CA THR A 164 16.77 6.41 -11.85
C THR A 164 17.64 5.48 -12.68
N SER A 165 18.00 5.97 -13.86
CA SER A 165 18.86 5.35 -14.81
C SER A 165 20.24 5.29 -14.20
N HIS A 166 20.52 4.20 -13.51
CA HIS A 166 21.88 3.70 -13.34
C HIS A 166 21.97 2.31 -13.96
N TYR A 167 21.63 2.23 -15.25
CA TYR A 167 22.33 1.31 -16.14
C TYR A 167 23.60 2.03 -16.59
N THR A 168 24.66 1.95 -15.78
CA THR A 168 26.01 2.01 -16.34
C THR A 168 26.16 0.80 -17.24
N SER A 169 26.40 1.06 -18.53
CA SER A 169 26.82 0.04 -19.48
C SER A 169 27.93 -0.84 -18.90
N ILE A 170 27.79 -2.14 -19.09
CA ILE A 170 28.91 -3.06 -19.25
C ILE A 170 28.75 -3.66 -20.64
#